data_AF-A0A1Y4S3U4-F1
#
_entry.id   AF-A0A1Y4S3U4-F1
#
_cell.length_a   1.000
_cell.length_b   1.000
_cell.length_c   1.000
_cell.angle_alpha   90.00
_cell.angle_beta   90.00
_cell.angle_gamma   90.00
#
_symmetry.space_group_name_H-M   'P 1'
#
loop_
_entity.id
_entity.type
_entity.pdbx_description
1 polymer ?
#
loop_
_entity_poly.entity_id
_entity_poly.type
_entity_poly.pdbx_seq_one_letter_code
_entity_poly.pdbx_strand_id
1 'polypeptide(L)'
;MPSIPELIFLTPPEHLRAVQAAGLSAAHLAYRVGGGPHLYRTEAPVAPRGGRMAMDCREAPFAGTAEPFCREVLRECSARGFQGVLALGARPGGLMGGVLAALEPLLARQGWTLYVPEACAGPGKARVLLSSALSGRSLQARLEEAAERFGPERLVLRVERVAMDFTLPSPSGEGTPLSRGELAELLERERPSVFFSHELCARYFTYMGGKTGAHFVLFDDADSLRKKLELARRMGIRQAVLSYPQVSDLLGELLG
;
A
#
# COMPACT_ATOMS: atom_id res chain seq x y z
N MET A 1 0.57 -25.96 8.79
CA MET A 1 0.10 -24.69 9.38
C MET A 1 0.20 -23.63 8.30
N PRO A 2 -0.88 -22.90 7.93
CA PRO A 2 -0.73 -21.84 6.94
C PRO A 2 -0.09 -20.62 7.61
N SER A 3 1.08 -20.22 7.11
CA SER A 3 1.89 -19.10 7.56
C SER A 3 1.20 -17.75 7.33
N ILE A 4 1.61 -16.74 8.10
CA ILE A 4 1.30 -15.33 7.87
C ILE A 4 1.55 -14.96 6.39
N PRO A 5 0.74 -14.10 5.76
CA PRO A 5 1.04 -13.59 4.42
C PRO A 5 2.49 -13.08 4.34
N GLU A 6 3.15 -13.25 3.20
CA GLU A 6 4.45 -12.62 2.99
C GLU A 6 4.28 -11.10 3.12
N LEU A 7 4.93 -10.50 4.11
CA LEU A 7 4.86 -9.06 4.35
C LEU A 7 5.97 -8.35 3.59
N ILE A 8 5.59 -7.36 2.80
CA ILE A 8 6.48 -6.50 2.02
C ILE A 8 6.36 -5.08 2.57
N PHE A 9 7.48 -4.46 2.91
CA PHE A 9 7.51 -3.15 3.55
C PHE A 9 7.94 -2.07 2.55
N LEU A 10 7.02 -1.16 2.21
CA LEU A 10 7.36 0.07 1.51
C LEU A 10 8.30 0.88 2.40
N THR A 11 9.53 1.07 1.90
CA THR A 11 10.66 1.53 2.70
C THR A 11 11.26 2.78 2.06
N PRO A 12 11.03 3.97 2.63
CA PRO A 12 11.77 5.17 2.27
C PRO A 12 13.28 5.01 2.55
N PRO A 13 14.16 5.72 1.82
CA PRO A 13 15.60 5.58 1.96
C PRO A 13 16.15 5.74 3.40
N GLU A 14 15.56 6.64 4.17
CA GLU A 14 15.92 6.93 5.56
C GLU A 14 15.66 5.76 6.52
N HIS A 15 14.77 4.84 6.16
CA HIS A 15 14.42 3.67 6.97
C HIS A 15 15.09 2.37 6.50
N LEU A 16 15.86 2.41 5.41
CA LEU A 16 16.43 1.20 4.79
C LEU A 16 17.30 0.40 5.77
N ARG A 17 18.16 1.06 6.56
CA ARG A 17 19.04 0.37 7.53
C ARG A 17 18.24 -0.37 8.60
N ALA A 18 17.16 0.23 9.08
CA ALA A 18 16.31 -0.37 10.13
C ALA A 18 15.55 -1.60 9.59
N VAL A 19 15.00 -1.50 8.38
CA VAL A 19 14.34 -2.61 7.67
C VAL A 19 15.31 -3.77 7.43
N GLN A 20 16.54 -3.48 7.01
CA GLN A 20 17.59 -4.51 6.81
C GLN A 20 18.03 -5.17 8.12
N ALA A 21 18.25 -4.38 9.17
CA ALA A 21 18.62 -4.90 10.48
C ALA A 21 17.55 -5.82 11.08
N ALA A 22 16.28 -5.54 10.80
CA ALA A 22 15.14 -6.37 11.21
C ALA A 22 14.87 -7.57 10.28
N GLY A 23 15.66 -7.76 9.21
CA GLY A 23 15.48 -8.86 8.26
C GLY A 23 14.17 -8.79 7.46
N LEU A 24 13.57 -7.61 7.32
CA LEU A 24 12.27 -7.43 6.67
C LEU A 24 12.40 -7.33 5.14
N SER A 25 11.37 -7.78 4.43
CA SER A 25 11.31 -7.74 2.96
C SER A 25 11.04 -6.32 2.46
N ALA A 26 12.06 -5.63 1.97
CA ALA A 26 11.96 -4.24 1.53
C ALA A 26 11.38 -4.10 0.11
N ALA A 27 10.47 -3.14 -0.05
CA ALA A 27 10.11 -2.53 -1.32
C ALA A 27 10.57 -1.07 -1.30
N HIS A 28 11.62 -0.75 -2.05
CA HIS A 28 12.36 0.52 -1.92
C HIS A 28 11.60 1.68 -2.55
N LEU A 29 11.09 2.61 -1.73
CA LEU A 29 10.44 3.86 -2.15
C LEU A 29 11.49 4.91 -2.54
N ALA A 30 12.34 4.57 -3.50
CA ALA A 30 13.43 5.41 -3.98
C ALA A 30 13.31 5.74 -5.47
N TYR A 31 12.23 5.32 -6.12
CA TYR A 31 12.09 5.39 -7.57
C TYR A 31 10.82 6.13 -7.96
N ARG A 32 10.90 6.90 -9.03
CA ARG A 32 9.75 7.56 -9.66
C ARG A 32 9.88 7.55 -11.16
N VAL A 33 8.75 7.62 -11.83
CA VAL A 33 8.70 7.93 -13.26
C VAL A 33 8.86 9.44 -13.42
N GLY A 34 9.87 9.89 -14.15
CA GLY A 34 10.05 11.31 -14.46
C GLY A 34 9.69 11.67 -15.89
N GLY A 35 9.89 12.94 -16.26
CA GLY A 35 9.66 13.42 -17.62
C GLY A 35 10.60 12.74 -18.61
N GLY A 36 10.10 12.43 -19.82
CA GLY A 36 10.91 11.81 -20.87
C GLY A 36 11.05 10.30 -20.74
N PRO A 37 9.95 9.57 -20.56
CA PRO A 37 9.84 8.30 -19.82
C PRO A 37 11.15 7.69 -19.27
N HIS A 38 11.74 8.33 -18.26
CA HIS A 38 12.95 7.85 -17.60
C HIS A 38 12.69 7.42 -16.16
N LEU A 39 13.43 6.41 -15.70
CA LEU A 39 13.46 5.99 -14.31
C LEU A 39 14.37 6.92 -13.51
N TYR A 40 13.79 7.67 -12.58
CA TYR A 40 14.54 8.50 -11.65
C TYR A 40 14.67 7.80 -10.32
N ARG A 41 15.86 7.95 -9.72
CA ARG A 41 16.15 7.47 -8.38
C ARG A 41 16.42 8.67 -7.46
N THR A 42 15.84 8.67 -6.27
CA THR A 42 16.18 9.61 -5.21
C THR A 42 17.63 9.39 -4.78
N GLU A 43 18.40 10.46 -4.64
CA GLU A 43 19.74 10.37 -4.06
C GLU A 43 19.64 9.98 -2.59
N ALA A 44 20.32 8.88 -2.23
CA ALA A 44 20.32 8.35 -0.88
C ALA A 44 21.75 7.92 -0.49
N PRO A 45 22.16 8.08 0.78
CA PRO A 45 23.49 7.68 1.23
C PRO A 45 23.79 6.19 1.07
N VAL A 46 22.75 5.36 1.09
CA VAL A 46 22.84 3.91 0.91
C VAL A 46 22.04 3.53 -0.32
N ALA A 47 22.71 2.89 -1.27
CA ALA A 47 22.03 2.42 -2.46
C ALA A 47 21.21 1.16 -2.14
N PRO A 48 19.92 1.11 -2.53
CA PRO A 48 19.06 -0.04 -2.26
C PRO A 48 19.58 -1.29 -2.96
N ARG A 49 19.53 -2.44 -2.27
CA ARG A 49 19.92 -3.76 -2.79
C ARG A 49 18.98 -4.84 -2.25
N GLY A 50 18.71 -5.85 -3.07
CA GLY A 50 17.77 -6.93 -2.75
C GLY A 50 16.33 -6.44 -2.62
N GLY A 51 15.38 -7.35 -2.38
CA GLY A 51 13.96 -6.98 -2.23
C GLY A 51 13.31 -6.56 -3.54
N ARG A 52 12.49 -5.50 -3.52
CA ARG A 52 11.68 -5.06 -4.66
C ARG A 52 11.85 -3.55 -4.90
N MET A 53 11.70 -3.12 -6.15
CA MET A 53 11.60 -1.71 -6.49
C MET A 53 10.19 -1.21 -6.19
N ALA A 54 10.01 -0.09 -5.49
CA ALA A 54 8.72 0.60 -5.44
C ALA A 54 8.84 1.92 -6.19
N MET A 55 8.00 2.08 -7.22
CA MET A 55 8.06 3.17 -8.16
C MET A 55 6.80 4.03 -8.04
N ASP A 56 6.98 5.30 -7.77
CA ASP A 56 5.91 6.28 -7.85
C ASP A 56 5.58 6.56 -9.32
N CYS A 57 4.36 6.21 -9.70
CA CYS A 57 3.81 6.35 -11.03
C CYS A 57 2.78 7.48 -11.13
N ARG A 58 2.64 8.32 -10.09
CA ARG A 58 1.77 9.50 -10.14
C ARG A 58 2.33 10.52 -11.15
N GLU A 59 1.58 10.68 -12.23
CA GLU A 59 1.67 11.69 -13.31
C GLU A 59 2.98 12.50 -13.38
N ALA A 60 4.02 11.89 -13.96
CA ALA A 60 4.83 12.62 -14.93
C ALA A 60 4.16 12.44 -16.30
N PRO A 61 4.05 13.48 -17.15
CA PRO A 61 3.63 13.31 -18.53
C PRO A 61 4.62 12.36 -19.21
N PHE A 62 4.22 11.09 -19.35
CA PHE A 62 4.99 10.09 -20.07
C PHE A 62 4.98 10.51 -21.53
N ALA A 63 6.07 11.02 -22.06
CA ALA A 63 6.18 11.44 -23.45
C ALA A 63 7.25 10.58 -24.14
N GLY A 64 6.86 9.41 -24.65
CA GLY A 64 7.77 8.51 -25.35
C GLY A 64 7.23 7.09 -25.47
N THR A 65 8.10 6.15 -25.86
CA THR A 65 7.75 4.73 -26.03
C THR A 65 7.98 3.94 -24.74
N ALA A 66 7.23 2.84 -24.54
CA ALA A 66 7.36 2.01 -23.34
C ALA A 66 8.70 1.25 -23.26
N GLU A 67 9.30 0.93 -24.40
CA GLU A 67 10.43 0.00 -24.48
C GLU A 67 11.74 0.53 -23.85
N PRO A 68 12.21 1.76 -24.10
CA PRO A 68 13.38 2.32 -23.42
C PRO A 68 13.22 2.31 -21.90
N PHE A 69 12.05 2.75 -21.42
CA PHE A 69 11.74 2.77 -20.01
C PHE A 69 11.74 1.37 -19.38
N CYS A 70 11.11 0.39 -20.03
CA CYS A 70 11.15 -1.00 -19.55
C CYS A 70 12.58 -1.52 -19.42
N ARG A 71 13.46 -1.18 -20.38
CA ARG A 71 14.89 -1.56 -20.31
C ARG A 71 15.62 -0.91 -19.14
N GLU A 72 15.32 0.35 -18.82
CA GLU A 72 15.88 1.02 -17.64
C GLU A 72 15.47 0.33 -16.35
N VAL A 73 14.18 0.01 -16.22
CA VAL A 73 13.64 -0.72 -15.05
C VAL A 73 14.32 -2.08 -14.91
N LEU A 74 14.45 -2.86 -15.98
CA LEU A 74 15.12 -4.15 -15.96
C LEU A 74 16.61 -4.04 -15.58
N ARG A 75 17.32 -3.05 -16.13
CA ARG A 75 18.73 -2.82 -15.85
C ARG A 75 18.95 -2.46 -14.38
N GLU A 76 18.13 -1.56 -13.83
CA GLU A 76 18.22 -1.20 -12.41
C GLU A 76 17.84 -2.39 -11.52
N CYS A 77 16.78 -3.15 -11.84
CA CYS A 77 16.42 -4.35 -11.08
C CYS A 77 17.56 -5.37 -11.06
N SER A 78 18.20 -5.63 -12.19
CA SER A 78 19.37 -6.51 -12.27
C SER A 78 20.55 -5.98 -11.45
N ALA A 79 20.91 -4.70 -11.62
CA ALA A 79 22.04 -4.08 -10.93
C ALA A 79 21.87 -4.03 -9.40
N ARG A 80 20.63 -3.96 -8.91
CA ARG A 80 20.31 -3.93 -7.48
C ARG A 80 19.91 -5.29 -6.91
N GLY A 81 19.73 -6.31 -7.75
CA GLY A 81 19.22 -7.62 -7.32
C GLY A 81 17.77 -7.58 -6.86
N PHE A 82 16.94 -6.72 -7.45
CA PHE A 82 15.51 -6.68 -7.16
C PHE A 82 14.78 -7.86 -7.82
N GLN A 83 13.78 -8.39 -7.12
CA GLN A 83 12.99 -9.55 -7.54
C GLN A 83 11.54 -9.17 -7.91
N GLY A 84 11.25 -7.88 -8.03
CA GLY A 84 9.94 -7.38 -8.40
C GLY A 84 9.84 -5.86 -8.39
N VAL A 85 8.74 -5.37 -8.95
CA VAL A 85 8.45 -3.93 -9.11
C VAL A 85 7.02 -3.65 -8.64
N LEU A 86 6.86 -2.69 -7.73
CA LEU A 86 5.58 -2.18 -7.28
C LEU A 86 5.32 -0.83 -7.96
N ALA A 87 4.28 -0.76 -8.80
CA ALA A 87 3.81 0.48 -9.37
C ALA A 87 2.78 1.13 -8.43
N LEU A 88 3.08 2.33 -7.92
CA LEU A 88 2.25 3.02 -6.95
C LEU A 88 1.59 4.24 -7.59
N GLY A 89 0.28 4.40 -7.37
CA GLY A 89 -0.46 5.60 -7.81
C GLY A 89 -0.66 5.74 -9.33
N ALA A 90 -0.37 4.70 -10.12
CA ALA A 90 -0.72 4.67 -11.54
C ALA A 90 -2.25 4.73 -11.73
N ARG A 91 -2.70 5.45 -12.75
CA ARG A 91 -4.12 5.61 -13.11
C ARG A 91 -4.48 4.77 -14.34
N PRO A 92 -5.73 4.29 -14.45
CA PRO A 92 -6.22 3.57 -15.63
C PRO A 92 -6.24 4.49 -16.87
N GLY A 93 -6.15 3.92 -18.07
CA GLY A 93 -6.30 4.65 -19.33
C GLY A 93 -5.15 5.61 -19.69
N GLY A 94 -4.19 5.82 -18.79
CA GLY A 94 -2.97 6.57 -19.07
C GLY A 94 -1.89 5.73 -19.74
N LEU A 95 -0.89 6.39 -20.32
CA LEU A 95 0.28 5.76 -20.93
C LEU A 95 0.99 4.76 -19.99
N MET A 96 0.93 5.01 -18.67
CA MET A 96 1.47 4.11 -17.67
C MET A 96 0.81 2.72 -17.69
N GLY A 97 -0.49 2.61 -17.99
CA GLY A 97 -1.16 1.32 -18.12
C GLY A 97 -0.53 0.46 -19.23
N GLY A 98 -0.26 1.06 -20.38
CA GLY A 98 0.43 0.39 -21.50
C GLY A 98 1.88 0.02 -21.17
N VAL A 99 2.59 0.89 -20.45
CA VAL A 99 3.96 0.62 -19.98
C VAL A 99 4.00 -0.55 -19.00
N LEU A 100 3.07 -0.60 -18.04
CA LEU A 100 2.98 -1.70 -17.08
C LEU A 100 2.64 -3.03 -17.78
N ALA A 101 1.73 -3.00 -18.76
CA ALA A 101 1.41 -4.16 -19.58
C ALA A 101 2.61 -4.66 -20.41
N ALA A 102 3.44 -3.75 -20.93
CA ALA A 102 4.68 -4.10 -21.64
C ALA A 102 5.78 -4.61 -20.70
N LEU A 103 5.87 -4.06 -19.48
CA LEU A 103 6.86 -4.42 -18.48
C LEU A 103 6.61 -5.81 -17.87
N GLU A 104 5.35 -6.19 -17.66
CA GLU A 104 4.96 -7.46 -17.05
C GLU A 104 5.63 -8.70 -17.67
N PRO A 105 5.50 -8.98 -18.98
CA PRO A 105 6.12 -10.17 -19.58
C PRO A 105 7.65 -10.13 -19.52
N LEU A 106 8.25 -8.94 -19.49
CA LEU A 106 9.70 -8.78 -19.38
C LEU A 106 10.21 -9.15 -18.00
N LEU A 107 9.52 -8.71 -16.94
CA LEU A 107 9.81 -9.10 -15.56
C LEU A 107 9.58 -10.59 -15.35
N ALA A 108 8.48 -11.14 -15.88
CA ALA A 108 8.15 -12.55 -15.75
C ALA A 108 9.21 -13.48 -16.36
N ARG A 109 9.83 -13.09 -17.48
CA ARG A 109 10.96 -13.84 -18.09
C ARG A 109 12.18 -13.94 -17.18
N GLN A 110 12.37 -12.99 -16.28
CA GLN A 110 13.44 -12.99 -15.27
C GLN A 110 13.00 -13.66 -13.95
N GLY A 111 11.76 -14.16 -13.87
CA GLY A 111 11.18 -14.67 -12.63
C GLY A 111 10.79 -13.59 -11.63
N TRP A 112 10.72 -12.32 -12.04
CA TRP A 112 10.38 -11.19 -11.18
C TRP A 112 8.89 -10.84 -11.24
N THR A 113 8.35 -10.34 -10.13
CA THR A 113 6.91 -10.06 -10.00
C THR A 113 6.60 -8.58 -10.20
N LEU A 114 5.60 -8.27 -11.04
CA LEU A 114 5.01 -6.93 -11.14
C LEU A 114 3.80 -6.82 -10.21
N TYR A 115 3.71 -5.75 -9.43
CA TYR A 115 2.56 -5.38 -8.62
C TYR A 115 1.97 -4.08 -9.16
N VAL A 116 0.67 -4.08 -9.45
CA VAL A 116 -0.03 -2.93 -10.06
C VAL A 116 -1.22 -2.49 -9.20
N PRO A 117 -1.60 -1.21 -9.26
CA PRO A 117 -2.88 -0.77 -8.70
C PRO A 117 -4.03 -1.51 -9.37
N GLU A 118 -5.10 -1.77 -8.63
CA GLU A 118 -6.30 -2.44 -9.14
C GLU A 118 -6.84 -1.85 -10.45
N ALA A 119 -6.86 -0.52 -10.56
CA ALA A 119 -7.34 0.15 -11.75
C ALA A 119 -6.50 -0.15 -13.01
N CYS A 120 -5.22 -0.52 -12.84
CA CYS A 120 -4.32 -0.91 -13.92
C CYS A 120 -4.25 -2.43 -14.12
N ALA A 121 -5.03 -3.22 -13.37
CA ALA A 121 -5.00 -4.67 -13.47
C ALA A 121 -5.61 -5.15 -14.80
N GLY A 122 -4.77 -5.78 -15.63
CA GLY A 122 -5.17 -6.44 -16.87
C GLY A 122 -5.37 -7.96 -16.71
N PRO A 123 -5.60 -8.68 -17.82
CA PRO A 123 -5.74 -10.15 -17.84
C PRO A 123 -4.41 -10.91 -17.62
N GLY A 124 -3.29 -10.20 -17.45
CA GLY A 124 -1.97 -10.78 -17.21
C GLY A 124 -1.80 -11.43 -15.82
N LYS A 125 -0.56 -11.77 -15.48
CA LYS A 125 -0.13 -12.38 -14.22
C LYS A 125 0.36 -11.37 -13.18
N ALA A 126 0.33 -10.08 -13.48
CA ALA A 126 0.64 -9.04 -12.50
C ALA A 126 -0.22 -9.22 -11.23
N ARG A 127 0.40 -8.99 -10.08
CA ARG A 127 -0.24 -8.99 -8.77
C ARG A 127 -1.01 -7.68 -8.59
N VAL A 128 -2.20 -7.77 -7.99
CA VAL A 128 -3.13 -6.65 -7.84
C VAL A 128 -3.08 -6.12 -6.42
N LEU A 129 -2.68 -4.86 -6.26
CA LEU A 129 -2.66 -4.16 -4.98
C LEU A 129 -4.07 -3.66 -4.64
N LEU A 130 -4.63 -4.18 -3.55
CA LEU A 130 -5.93 -3.78 -3.01
C LEU A 130 -5.76 -2.94 -1.75
N SER A 131 -6.36 -1.76 -1.70
CA SER A 131 -6.37 -0.95 -0.48
C SER A 131 -7.24 -1.58 0.61
N SER A 132 -6.75 -1.53 1.85
CA SER A 132 -7.53 -1.85 3.05
C SER A 132 -8.14 -0.61 3.73
N ALA A 133 -7.82 0.59 3.23
CA ALA A 133 -8.35 1.85 3.74
C ALA A 133 -9.72 2.10 3.12
N LEU A 134 -10.77 1.69 3.83
CA LEU A 134 -12.16 1.91 3.46
C LEU A 134 -12.78 2.91 4.43
N SER A 135 -13.49 3.92 3.91
CA SER A 135 -14.36 4.81 4.71
C SER A 135 -15.82 4.34 4.75
N GLY A 136 -16.15 3.31 3.99
CA GLY A 136 -17.48 2.68 3.95
C GLY A 136 -17.44 1.31 3.28
N ARG A 137 -18.51 0.52 3.47
CA ARG A 137 -18.66 -0.88 3.03
C ARG A 137 -17.73 -1.86 3.75
N SER A 138 -18.09 -3.14 3.70
CA SER A 138 -17.32 -4.21 4.34
C SER A 138 -16.01 -4.51 3.60
N LEU A 139 -14.90 -4.57 4.33
CA LEU A 139 -13.61 -5.05 3.83
C LEU A 139 -13.70 -6.51 3.37
N GLN A 140 -14.48 -7.33 4.07
CA GLN A 140 -14.66 -8.73 3.67
C GLN A 140 -15.33 -8.82 2.29
N ALA A 141 -16.47 -8.15 2.11
CA ALA A 141 -17.16 -8.12 0.82
C ALA A 141 -16.25 -7.57 -0.28
N ARG A 142 -15.45 -6.54 0.02
CA ARG A 142 -14.50 -5.95 -0.92
C ARG A 142 -13.41 -6.93 -1.39
N LEU A 143 -12.92 -7.78 -0.49
CA LEU A 143 -11.92 -8.79 -0.80
C LEU A 143 -12.53 -9.98 -1.54
N GLU A 144 -13.75 -10.39 -1.19
CA GLU A 144 -14.51 -11.42 -1.90
C GLU A 144 -14.78 -11.00 -3.36
N GLU A 145 -15.32 -9.80 -3.58
CA GLU A 145 -15.55 -9.22 -4.92
C GLU A 145 -14.27 -9.21 -5.77
N ALA A 146 -13.13 -8.86 -5.16
CA ALA A 146 -11.85 -8.86 -5.87
C ALA A 146 -11.29 -10.26 -6.12
N ALA A 147 -11.50 -11.20 -5.20
CA ALA A 147 -11.04 -12.57 -5.34
C ALA A 147 -11.82 -13.29 -6.46
N GLU A 148 -13.13 -13.04 -6.56
CA GLU A 148 -13.95 -13.51 -7.68
C GLU A 148 -13.47 -12.94 -9.02
N ARG A 149 -13.12 -11.64 -9.04
CA ARG A 149 -12.70 -10.96 -10.27
C ARG A 149 -11.30 -11.33 -10.74
N PHE A 150 -10.33 -11.42 -9.84
CA PHE A 150 -8.90 -11.52 -10.19
C PHE A 150 -8.26 -12.85 -9.81
N GLY A 151 -8.90 -13.67 -8.98
CA GLY A 151 -8.28 -14.82 -8.34
C GLY A 151 -7.51 -14.40 -7.07
N PRO A 152 -7.73 -15.06 -5.91
CA PRO A 152 -7.12 -14.65 -4.64
C PRO A 152 -5.59 -14.74 -4.65
N GLU A 153 -5.01 -15.62 -5.46
CA GLU A 153 -3.57 -15.75 -5.61
C GLU A 153 -2.94 -14.51 -6.23
N ARG A 154 -3.65 -13.79 -7.10
CA ARG A 154 -3.16 -12.55 -7.73
C ARG A 154 -3.26 -11.35 -6.80
N LEU A 155 -4.08 -11.42 -5.75
CA LEU A 155 -4.30 -10.30 -4.86
C LEU A 155 -3.14 -10.11 -3.88
N VAL A 156 -2.92 -8.86 -3.52
CA VAL A 156 -1.97 -8.43 -2.49
C VAL A 156 -2.65 -7.33 -1.69
N LEU A 157 -2.83 -7.56 -0.39
CA LEU A 157 -3.49 -6.58 0.48
C LEU A 157 -2.51 -5.45 0.81
N ARG A 158 -2.81 -4.23 0.40
CA ARG A 158 -2.13 -3.02 0.88
C ARG A 158 -2.74 -2.62 2.22
N VAL A 159 -2.06 -3.00 3.29
CA VAL A 159 -2.45 -2.68 4.66
C VAL A 159 -2.03 -1.26 4.98
N GLU A 160 -3.01 -0.42 5.25
CA GLU A 160 -2.83 1.00 5.53
C GLU A 160 -3.27 1.27 6.96
N ARG A 161 -2.41 1.93 7.74
CA ARG A 161 -2.77 2.44 9.06
C ARG A 161 -3.31 3.85 8.88
N VAL A 162 -4.63 3.95 8.70
CA VAL A 162 -5.30 5.24 8.50
C VAL A 162 -5.82 5.79 9.82
N ALA A 163 -5.92 7.12 9.91
CA ALA A 163 -6.64 7.84 10.94
C ALA A 163 -7.30 9.05 10.26
N MET A 164 -8.62 9.16 10.35
CA MET A 164 -9.42 10.12 9.60
C MET A 164 -10.52 10.68 10.51
N ASP A 165 -10.70 11.99 10.50
CA ASP A 165 -11.80 12.70 11.17
C ASP A 165 -12.84 13.19 10.14
N PHE A 166 -14.09 12.77 10.32
CA PHE A 166 -15.21 13.09 9.44
C PHE A 166 -16.19 14.01 10.17
N THR A 167 -16.40 15.22 9.64
CA THR A 167 -17.49 16.09 10.08
C THR A 167 -18.82 15.54 9.60
N LEU A 168 -19.82 15.47 10.49
CA LEU A 168 -21.14 14.92 10.19
C LEU A 168 -22.20 16.01 9.95
N PRO A 169 -23.10 15.82 8.96
CA PRO A 169 -23.15 14.68 8.04
C PRO A 169 -21.99 14.70 7.02
N SER A 170 -21.45 13.53 6.67
CA SER A 170 -20.36 13.39 5.68
C SER A 170 -20.89 12.78 4.37
N PRO A 171 -21.59 13.56 3.52
CA PRO A 171 -22.19 13.05 2.30
C PRO A 171 -21.16 12.61 1.25
N SER A 172 -19.96 13.21 1.24
CA SER A 172 -18.87 12.82 0.34
C SER A 172 -18.09 11.61 0.84
N GLY A 173 -18.19 11.27 2.13
CA GLY A 173 -17.35 10.26 2.76
C GLY A 173 -15.86 10.64 2.78
N GLU A 174 -15.56 11.94 2.64
CA GLU A 174 -14.20 12.48 2.74
C GLU A 174 -13.95 12.96 4.17
N GLY A 175 -12.84 12.51 4.75
CA GLY A 175 -12.39 12.90 6.08
C GLY A 175 -11.09 13.69 6.01
N THR A 176 -10.75 14.34 7.12
CA THR A 176 -9.46 15.00 7.32
C THR A 176 -8.47 13.98 7.90
N PRO A 177 -7.31 13.73 7.25
CA PRO A 177 -6.29 12.85 7.82
C PRO A 177 -5.78 13.37 9.15
N LEU A 178 -5.64 12.47 10.12
CA LEU A 178 -5.02 12.75 11.41
C LEU A 178 -3.63 12.13 11.47
N SER A 179 -2.65 12.90 11.93
CA SER A 179 -1.38 12.38 12.40
C SER A 179 -1.58 11.55 13.69
N ARG A 180 -0.56 10.76 14.04
CA ARG A 180 -0.56 10.00 15.30
C ARG A 180 -0.69 10.89 16.53
N GLY A 181 -0.07 12.08 16.49
CA GLY A 181 -0.14 13.06 17.58
C GLY A 181 -1.55 13.64 17.72
N GLU A 182 -2.14 14.08 16.61
CA GLU A 182 -3.50 14.64 16.60
C GLU A 182 -4.55 13.62 17.09
N LEU A 183 -4.44 12.35 16.67
CA LEU A 183 -5.31 11.29 17.16
C LEU A 183 -5.14 11.07 18.68
N ALA A 184 -3.90 11.05 19.19
CA ALA A 184 -3.64 10.88 20.62
C ALA A 184 -4.19 12.05 21.44
N GLU A 185 -3.97 13.29 21.00
CA GLU A 185 -4.52 14.48 21.64
C GLU A 185 -6.05 14.48 21.65
N LEU A 186 -6.68 14.00 20.58
CA LEU A 186 -8.13 13.89 20.48
C LEU A 186 -8.69 12.83 21.44
N LEU A 187 -8.05 11.67 21.55
CA LEU A 187 -8.42 10.63 22.51
C LEU A 187 -8.30 11.11 23.97
N GLU A 188 -7.22 11.82 24.29
CA GLU A 188 -6.99 12.38 25.64
C GLU A 188 -7.99 13.49 25.99
N ARG A 189 -8.28 14.38 25.03
CA ARG A 189 -9.18 15.52 25.23
C ARG A 189 -10.63 15.09 25.37
N GLU A 190 -11.12 14.27 24.44
CA GLU A 190 -12.55 13.91 24.38
C GLU A 190 -12.88 12.71 25.29
N ARG A 191 -11.86 11.93 25.68
CA ARG A 191 -12.00 10.66 26.45
C ARG A 191 -13.15 9.79 25.94
N PRO A 192 -13.21 9.51 24.63
CA PRO A 192 -14.37 8.89 24.03
C PRO A 192 -14.43 7.39 24.36
N SER A 193 -15.61 6.81 24.24
CA SER A 193 -15.72 5.34 24.13
C SER A 193 -15.30 4.91 22.73
N VAL A 194 -14.29 4.06 22.64
CA VAL A 194 -13.75 3.54 21.38
C VAL A 194 -14.38 2.19 21.06
N PHE A 195 -14.92 2.06 19.85
CA PHE A 195 -15.56 0.85 19.35
C PHE A 195 -14.77 0.25 18.19
N PHE A 196 -15.04 -1.02 17.87
CA PHE A 196 -14.46 -1.71 16.72
C PHE A 196 -15.52 -1.95 15.65
N SER A 197 -15.28 -1.49 14.43
CA SER A 197 -16.11 -1.80 13.26
C SER A 197 -15.64 -3.10 12.63
N HIS A 198 -16.50 -4.12 12.65
CA HIS A 198 -16.24 -5.39 11.97
C HIS A 198 -16.28 -5.27 10.45
N GLU A 199 -17.09 -4.34 9.92
CA GLU A 199 -17.17 -4.09 8.49
C GLU A 199 -15.87 -3.48 7.96
N LEU A 200 -15.38 -2.41 8.60
CA LEU A 200 -14.19 -1.69 8.15
C LEU A 200 -12.89 -2.32 8.65
N CYS A 201 -12.97 -3.21 9.64
CA CYS A 201 -11.82 -3.71 10.39
C CYS A 201 -10.95 -2.57 10.93
N ALA A 202 -11.58 -1.59 11.58
CA ALA A 202 -10.95 -0.39 12.13
C ALA A 202 -11.64 0.05 13.43
N ARG A 203 -10.97 0.87 14.23
CA ARG A 203 -11.53 1.49 15.43
C ARG A 203 -12.25 2.77 15.07
N TYR A 204 -13.27 3.12 15.83
CA TYR A 204 -13.92 4.41 15.68
C TYR A 204 -14.47 4.96 16.99
N PHE A 205 -14.70 6.27 17.02
CA PHE A 205 -15.47 6.95 18.04
C PHE A 205 -16.14 8.20 17.47
N THR A 206 -17.04 8.80 18.24
CA THR A 206 -17.70 10.07 17.90
C THR A 206 -17.48 11.10 18.99
N TYR A 207 -17.39 12.38 18.63
CA TYR A 207 -17.32 13.49 19.58
C TYR A 207 -18.06 14.72 19.04
N MET A 208 -18.30 15.71 19.90
CA MET A 208 -18.94 16.97 19.53
C MET A 208 -17.90 18.09 19.52
N GLY A 209 -17.53 18.57 18.32
CA GLY A 209 -16.71 19.76 18.16
C GLY A 209 -17.57 21.01 18.37
N GLY A 210 -17.25 21.82 19.38
CA GLY A 210 -18.14 22.90 19.85
C GLY A 210 -18.70 23.84 18.76
N LYS A 211 -17.89 24.21 17.75
CA LYS A 211 -18.33 25.02 16.60
C LYS A 211 -18.54 24.23 15.30
N THR A 212 -18.01 23.01 15.23
CA THR A 212 -17.96 22.20 14.01
C THR A 212 -19.02 21.10 13.96
N GLY A 213 -19.72 20.86 15.06
CA GLY A 213 -20.82 19.90 15.14
C GLY A 213 -20.35 18.50 15.53
N ALA A 214 -21.07 17.47 15.07
CA ALA A 214 -20.73 16.08 15.37
C ALA A 214 -19.58 15.60 14.46
N HIS A 215 -18.69 14.81 15.04
CA HIS A 215 -17.55 14.21 14.35
C HIS A 215 -17.56 12.68 14.51
N PHE A 216 -17.05 11.99 13.50
CA PHE A 216 -16.79 10.56 13.51
C PHE A 216 -15.32 10.34 13.16
N VAL A 217 -14.58 9.65 14.02
CA VAL A 217 -13.16 9.38 13.81
C VAL A 217 -12.99 7.90 13.54
N LEU A 218 -12.32 7.55 12.44
CA LEU A 218 -11.97 6.18 12.08
C LEU A 218 -10.45 6.03 12.11
N PHE A 219 -9.92 5.02 12.78
CA PHE A 219 -8.47 4.81 12.85
C PHE A 219 -8.05 3.35 13.00
N ASP A 220 -6.77 3.09 12.74
CA ASP A 220 -6.15 1.77 12.86
C ASP A 220 -5.15 1.66 14.01
N ASP A 221 -5.23 0.54 14.72
CA ASP A 221 -4.29 0.09 15.74
C ASP A 221 -3.72 -1.29 15.36
N ALA A 222 -2.82 -1.84 16.19
CA ALA A 222 -2.20 -3.14 15.90
C ALA A 222 -3.25 -4.25 15.69
N ASP A 223 -4.30 -4.29 16.52
CA ASP A 223 -5.36 -5.29 16.42
C ASP A 223 -6.16 -5.18 15.13
N SER A 224 -6.48 -3.96 14.69
CA SER A 224 -7.21 -3.73 13.44
C SER A 224 -6.36 -4.18 12.24
N LEU A 225 -5.06 -3.86 12.24
CA LEU A 225 -4.13 -4.30 11.20
C LEU A 225 -3.96 -5.83 11.18
N ARG A 226 -3.84 -6.49 12.34
CA ARG A 226 -3.80 -7.96 12.42
C ARG A 226 -5.07 -8.58 11.84
N LYS A 227 -6.25 -8.06 12.20
CA LYS A 227 -7.53 -8.55 11.67
C LYS A 227 -7.64 -8.38 10.15
N LYS A 228 -7.13 -7.27 9.59
CA LYS A 228 -7.03 -7.07 8.13
C LYS A 228 -6.16 -8.16 7.46
N LEU A 229 -5.00 -8.46 8.04
CA LEU A 229 -4.10 -9.53 7.56
C LEU A 229 -4.74 -10.93 7.67
N GLU A 230 -5.40 -11.22 8.79
CA GLU A 230 -6.12 -12.48 9.00
C GLU A 230 -7.28 -12.67 8.02
N LEU A 231 -8.02 -11.59 7.74
CA LEU A 231 -9.10 -11.61 6.76
C LEU A 231 -8.56 -11.89 5.35
N ALA A 232 -7.50 -11.19 4.92
CA ALA A 232 -6.81 -11.50 3.67
C ALA A 232 -6.38 -12.96 3.58
N ARG A 233 -5.78 -13.50 4.65
CA ARG A 233 -5.39 -14.92 4.72
C ARG A 233 -6.60 -15.85 4.54
N ARG A 234 -7.72 -15.60 5.22
CA ARG A 234 -8.94 -16.42 5.10
C ARG A 234 -9.48 -16.44 3.67
N MET A 235 -9.28 -15.36 2.92
CA MET A 235 -9.65 -15.25 1.50
C MET A 235 -8.61 -15.83 0.54
N GLY A 236 -7.54 -16.45 1.04
CA GLY A 236 -6.48 -17.04 0.20
C GLY A 236 -5.44 -16.05 -0.32
N ILE A 237 -5.47 -14.79 0.15
CA ILE A 237 -4.50 -13.76 -0.21
C ILE A 237 -3.21 -14.00 0.58
N ARG A 238 -2.10 -14.22 -0.13
CA ARG A 238 -0.84 -14.71 0.45
C ARG A 238 0.24 -13.65 0.64
N GLN A 239 0.03 -12.42 0.17
CA GLN A 239 0.99 -11.34 0.31
C GLN A 239 0.29 -10.08 0.81
N ALA A 240 1.00 -9.29 1.61
CA ALA A 240 0.55 -7.98 2.04
C ALA A 240 1.68 -6.95 1.92
N VAL A 241 1.30 -5.71 1.61
CA VAL A 241 2.22 -4.56 1.55
C VAL A 241 1.86 -3.59 2.66
N LEU A 242 2.86 -3.17 3.45
CA LEU A 242 2.70 -2.17 4.52
C LEU A 242 3.70 -1.03 4.32
N SER A 243 3.35 0.18 4.76
CA SER A 243 4.31 1.27 4.86
C SER A 243 5.12 1.17 6.14
N TYR A 244 6.45 0.98 6.05
CA TYR A 244 7.30 0.84 7.23
C TYR A 244 7.17 2.02 8.21
N PRO A 245 7.22 3.30 7.79
CA PRO A 245 7.02 4.44 8.69
C PRO A 245 5.68 4.44 9.45
N GLN A 246 4.64 3.82 8.88
CA GLN A 246 3.32 3.75 9.49
C GLN A 246 3.22 2.66 10.57
N VAL A 247 4.01 1.59 10.45
CA VAL A 247 3.89 0.41 11.31
C VAL A 247 5.14 0.09 12.13
N SER A 248 6.22 0.89 12.00
CA SER A 248 7.49 0.66 12.69
C SER A 248 7.36 0.51 14.21
N ASP A 249 6.45 1.27 14.83
CA ASP A 249 6.10 1.22 16.26
C ASP A 249 5.24 0.00 16.64
N LEU A 250 4.63 -0.66 15.66
CA LEU A 250 3.75 -1.82 15.82
C LEU A 250 4.38 -3.14 15.35
N LEU A 251 5.65 -3.15 14.95
CA LEU A 251 6.26 -4.35 14.35
C LEU A 251 6.31 -5.55 15.28
N GLY A 252 6.69 -5.35 16.55
CA GLY A 252 6.73 -6.44 17.53
C GLY A 252 5.35 -7.07 17.74
N GLU A 253 4.31 -6.26 17.62
CA GLU A 253 2.93 -6.67 17.70
C GLU A 253 2.44 -7.38 16.43
N LEU A 254 2.83 -6.92 15.25
CA LEU A 254 2.39 -7.50 13.97
C LEU A 254 3.15 -8.77 13.57
N LEU A 255 4.37 -8.94 14.08
CA LEU A 255 5.27 -10.07 13.75
C LEU A 255 5.34 -11.12 14.85
N GLY A 256 4.90 -10.80 16.07
CA GLY A 256 4.79 -11.73 17.20
C GLY A 256 3.50 -12.53 17.16
#